data_AF-A0A5B8LPG5-F1
#
_entry.id   AF-A0A5B8LPG5-F1
#
_cell.length_a   1.000
_cell.length_b   1.000
_cell.length_c   1.000
_cell.angle_alpha   90.00
_cell.angle_beta   90.00
_cell.angle_gamma   90.00
#
_symmetry.space_group_name_H-M   'P 1'
#
loop_
_entity.id
_entity.type
_entity.pdbx_description
1 polymer ?
#
loop_
_entity_poly.entity_id
_entity_poly.type
_entity_poly.pdbx_seq_one_letter_code
_entity_poly.pdbx_strand_id
1 'polypeptide(L)'
;MKAMVLAAVAVILVATPALGACPAVVPGNSAEAIRNNQERLVCLQREVAADAERRTLEMKLRMLEANQQRLEMERRLQVLETIKPPQPPLL
;
A
#
# COMPACT_ATOMS: atom_id res chain seq x y z
N MET A 1 -39.14 -20.24 -5.01
CA MET A 1 -38.35 -20.62 -3.81
C MET A 1 -36.84 -20.52 -4.02
N LYS A 2 -36.25 -21.05 -5.12
CA LYS A 2 -34.79 -20.94 -5.39
C LYS A 2 -34.24 -19.49 -5.41
N ALA A 3 -35.00 -18.54 -5.96
CA ALA A 3 -34.62 -17.12 -5.99
C ALA A 3 -34.53 -16.47 -4.59
N MET A 4 -35.33 -16.94 -3.63
CA MET A 4 -35.36 -16.41 -2.27
C MET A 4 -34.15 -16.90 -1.46
N VAL A 5 -33.70 -18.14 -1.70
CA VAL A 5 -32.47 -18.70 -1.10
C VAL A 5 -31.23 -17.99 -1.64
N LEU A 6 -31.18 -17.71 -2.94
CA LEU A 6 -30.09 -16.93 -3.55
C LEU A 6 -30.01 -15.50 -3.03
N ALA A 7 -31.16 -14.85 -2.82
CA ALA A 7 -31.23 -13.52 -2.23
C ALA A 7 -30.78 -13.51 -0.75
N ALA A 8 -31.13 -14.54 0.03
CA ALA A 8 -30.72 -14.66 1.42
C ALA A 8 -29.20 -14.88 1.58
N VAL A 9 -28.56 -15.62 0.67
CA VAL A 9 -27.10 -15.81 0.68
C VAL A 9 -26.37 -14.51 0.32
N ALA A 10 -26.89 -13.72 -0.62
CA ALA A 10 -26.26 -12.46 -1.02
C ALA A 10 -26.24 -11.40 0.11
N VAL A 11 -27.24 -11.39 0.99
CA VAL A 11 -27.30 -10.44 2.13
C VAL A 11 -26.27 -10.77 3.21
N ILE A 12 -25.90 -12.04 3.38
CA ILE A 12 -24.91 -12.46 4.38
C ILE A 12 -23.48 -12.09 3.95
N LEU A 13 -23.20 -12.00 2.64
CA LEU A 13 -21.88 -11.61 2.13
C LEU A 13 -21.55 -10.11 2.27
N VAL A 14 -22.53 -9.25 2.61
CA VAL A 14 -22.29 -7.81 2.82
C VAL A 14 -21.89 -7.49 4.26
N ALA A 15 -21.88 -8.48 5.16
CA ALA A 15 -21.36 -8.35 6.52
C ALA A 15 -19.83 -8.52 6.57
N THR A 16 -19.10 -8.07 5.55
CA THR A 16 -17.66 -7.83 5.70
C THR A 16 -17.51 -6.73 6.75
N PRO A 17 -16.82 -6.96 7.89
CA PRO A 17 -16.44 -5.85 8.74
C PRO A 17 -15.61 -4.93 7.86
N ALA A 18 -16.13 -3.73 7.63
CA ALA A 18 -15.38 -2.67 6.99
C ALA A 18 -14.05 -2.58 7.74
N LEU A 19 -12.95 -2.80 7.01
CA LEU A 19 -11.63 -2.49 7.51
C LEU A 19 -11.64 -1.02 7.96
N GLY A 20 -11.39 -0.79 9.25
CA GLY A 20 -10.87 0.51 9.69
C GLY A 20 -11.82 1.47 10.40
N ALA A 21 -12.75 0.98 11.22
CA ALA A 21 -13.30 1.83 12.28
C ALA A 21 -12.91 1.24 13.63
N CYS A 22 -11.70 1.57 14.11
CA CYS A 22 -11.40 1.36 15.52
C CYS A 22 -12.51 1.96 16.39
N PRO A 23 -12.88 1.29 17.50
CA PRO A 23 -14.01 1.72 18.29
C PRO A 23 -13.87 3.18 18.73
N ALA A 24 -14.99 3.89 18.84
CA ALA A 24 -14.99 5.28 19.27
C ALA A 24 -14.49 5.41 20.73
N VAL A 25 -13.96 6.58 21.09
CA VAL A 25 -13.56 6.84 22.47
C VAL A 25 -14.78 6.84 23.37
N VAL A 26 -14.75 6.05 24.45
CA VAL A 26 -15.79 6.08 25.49
C VAL A 26 -15.32 7.01 26.62
N PRO A 27 -16.03 8.12 26.91
CA PRO A 27 -15.62 9.03 27.96
C PRO A 27 -15.84 8.42 29.35
N GLY A 28 -15.02 8.86 30.31
CA GLY A 28 -15.13 8.45 31.70
C GLY A 28 -14.12 7.37 32.11
N ASN A 29 -14.19 7.00 33.38
CA ASN A 29 -13.24 6.13 34.08
C ASN A 29 -13.91 4.88 34.67
N SER A 30 -15.10 4.52 34.20
CA SER A 30 -15.72 3.25 34.55
C SER A 30 -14.87 2.08 34.03
N ALA A 31 -14.94 0.93 34.70
CA ALA A 31 -14.21 -0.26 34.26
C ALA A 31 -14.56 -0.66 32.81
N GLU A 32 -15.80 -0.42 32.39
CA GLU A 32 -16.25 -0.64 31.02
C GLU A 32 -15.64 0.35 30.02
N ALA A 33 -15.62 1.65 30.36
CA ALA A 33 -14.98 2.67 29.52
C ALA A 33 -13.48 2.39 29.35
N ILE A 34 -12.80 1.97 30.42
CA ILE A 34 -11.38 1.61 30.36
C ILE A 34 -11.15 0.42 29.42
N ARG A 35 -11.92 -0.66 29.55
CA ARG A 35 -11.80 -1.84 28.68
C ARG A 35 -12.03 -1.49 27.21
N ASN A 36 -13.09 -0.73 26.91
CA ASN A 36 -13.40 -0.32 25.54
C ASN A 36 -12.27 0.55 24.93
N ASN A 37 -11.73 1.49 25.71
CA ASN A 37 -10.60 2.30 25.27
C ASN A 37 -9.30 1.47 25.12
N GLN A 38 -9.09 0.40 25.89
CA GLN A 38 -7.95 -0.51 25.69
C GLN A 38 -8.06 -1.27 24.37
N GLU A 39 -9.24 -1.82 24.07
CA GLU A 39 -9.51 -2.49 22.79
C GLU A 39 -9.29 -1.55 21.60
N ARG A 40 -9.71 -0.29 21.76
CA ARG A 40 -9.44 0.78 20.79
C ARG A 40 -7.94 0.99 20.56
N LEU A 41 -7.14 1.06 21.62
CA LEU A 41 -5.69 1.26 21.49
C LEU A 41 -5.03 0.11 20.74
N VAL A 42 -5.44 -1.13 21.03
CA VAL A 42 -4.93 -2.32 20.31
C VAL A 42 -5.29 -2.25 18.83
N CYS A 43 -6.53 -1.85 18.50
CA CYS A 43 -6.93 -1.64 17.11
C CYS A 43 -6.06 -0.59 16.41
N LEU A 44 -5.90 0.60 17.03
CA LEU A 44 -5.10 1.68 16.44
C LEU A 44 -3.63 1.28 16.28
N GLN A 45 -3.06 0.52 17.21
CA GLN A 45 -1.70 -0.01 17.08
C GLN A 45 -1.56 -0.91 15.85
N ARG A 46 -2.55 -1.75 15.57
CA ARG A 46 -2.56 -2.61 14.37
C ARG A 46 -2.68 -1.78 13.09
N GLU A 47 -3.49 -0.73 13.09
CA GLU A 47 -3.61 0.17 11.94
C GLU A 47 -2.29 0.91 11.66
N VAL A 48 -1.64 1.43 12.69
CA VAL A 48 -0.33 2.08 12.57
C VAL A 48 0.72 1.11 12.04
N ALA A 49 0.74 -0.14 12.54
CA ALA A 49 1.66 -1.16 12.05
C ALA A 49 1.42 -1.49 10.57
N ALA A 50 0.16 -1.66 10.17
CA ALA A 50 -0.21 -1.92 8.79
C ALA A 50 0.13 -0.75 7.86
N ASP A 51 -0.08 0.50 8.30
CA ASP A 51 0.30 1.70 7.53
C ASP A 51 1.82 1.81 7.36
N ALA A 52 2.58 1.53 8.43
CA ALA A 52 4.04 1.53 8.37
C ALA A 52 4.59 0.49 7.37
N GLU A 53 3.99 -0.70 7.35
CA GLU A 53 4.35 -1.74 6.39
C GLU A 53 4.05 -1.32 4.95
N ARG A 54 2.86 -0.74 4.70
CA ARG A 54 2.49 -0.18 3.38
C ARG A 54 3.48 0.89 2.92
N ARG A 55 3.80 1.86 3.77
CA ARG A 55 4.79 2.92 3.45
C ARG A 55 6.16 2.35 3.14
N THR A 56 6.56 1.30 3.85
CA THR A 56 7.83 0.62 3.60
C THR A 56 7.86 -0.02 2.22
N LEU A 57 6.76 -0.67 1.81
CA LEU A 57 6.62 -1.24 0.47
C LEU A 57 6.64 -0.14 -0.61
N GLU A 58 5.92 0.97 -0.41
CA GLU A 58 5.94 2.11 -1.32
C GLU A 58 7.33 2.73 -1.49
N MET A 59 8.11 2.85 -0.40
CA MET A 59 9.49 3.31 -0.49
C MET A 59 10.36 2.34 -1.30
N LYS A 60 10.24 1.03 -1.06
CA LYS A 60 10.98 0.01 -1.81
C LYS A 60 10.64 0.05 -3.30
N LEU A 61 9.36 0.23 -3.65
CA LEU A 61 8.93 0.38 -5.04
C LEU A 61 9.56 1.59 -5.70
N ARG A 62 9.51 2.78 -5.06
CA ARG A 62 10.15 4.00 -5.58
C ARG A 62 11.66 3.82 -5.80
N MET A 63 12.34 3.12 -4.90
CA MET A 63 13.77 2.82 -5.07
C MET A 63 14.03 1.91 -6.28
N LEU A 64 13.18 0.90 -6.49
CA LEU A 64 13.29 0.00 -7.64
C LEU A 64 13.05 0.75 -8.96
N GLU A 65 12.02 1.60 -9.02
CA GLU A 65 11.72 2.44 -10.18
C GLU A 65 12.89 3.36 -10.53
N ALA A 66 13.45 4.06 -9.53
CA ALA A 66 14.61 4.93 -9.74
C ALA A 66 15.83 4.16 -10.26
N ASN A 67 16.08 2.96 -9.74
CA ASN A 67 17.17 2.09 -10.21
C ASN A 67 16.96 1.62 -11.65
N GLN A 68 15.73 1.25 -12.03
CA GLN A 68 15.41 0.88 -13.41
C GLN A 68 15.64 2.05 -14.37
N GLN A 69 15.15 3.24 -14.02
CA GLN A 69 15.37 4.44 -14.82
C GLN A 69 16.85 4.75 -14.99
N ARG A 70 17.67 4.59 -13.93
CA ARG A 70 19.12 4.76 -14.03
C ARG A 70 19.74 3.77 -15.01
N LEU A 71 19.42 2.49 -14.90
CA LEU A 71 19.94 1.45 -15.79
C LEU A 71 19.54 1.68 -17.25
N GLU A 72 18.32 2.15 -17.50
CA GLU A 72 17.87 2.53 -18.84
C GLU A 72 18.69 3.69 -19.40
N MET A 73 18.97 4.71 -18.59
CA MET A 73 19.83 5.83 -19.00
C MET A 73 21.26 5.36 -19.30
N GLU A 74 21.86 4.55 -18.43
CA GLU A 74 23.20 3.98 -18.63
C GLU A 74 23.27 3.21 -19.95
N ARG A 75 22.28 2.36 -20.24
CA ARG A 75 22.22 1.63 -21.52
C ARG A 75 22.14 2.57 -22.72
N ARG A 76 21.32 3.63 -22.66
CA ARG A 76 21.22 4.61 -23.74
C ARG A 76 22.54 5.34 -23.98
N LEU A 77 23.24 5.71 -22.91
CA LEU A 77 24.55 6.36 -23.01
C LEU A 77 25.60 5.44 -23.64
N GLN A 78 25.66 4.16 -23.25
CA GLN A 78 26.55 3.17 -23.85
C GLN A 78 26.33 3.02 -25.37
N VAL A 79 25.06 3.05 -25.81
CA VAL A 79 24.74 3.01 -27.25
C VAL A 79 25.31 4.24 -27.97
N LEU A 80 25.21 5.43 -27.37
CA LEU A 80 25.74 6.66 -27.95
C LEU A 80 27.27 6.66 -28.05
N GLU A 81 27.98 6.13 -27.06
CA GLU A 81 29.45 6.00 -27.09
C GLU A 81 29.95 5.09 -28.21
N THR A 82 29.10 4.17 -28.70
CA THR A 82 29.46 3.23 -29.77
C THR A 82 29.37 3.88 -31.16
N ILE A 83 28.70 5.03 -31.30
CA ILE A 83 28.58 5.76 -32.56
C ILE A 83 29.83 6.61 -32.77
N LYS A 84 30.80 6.08 -33.51
CA LYS A 84 32.01 6.83 -33.88
C LYS A 84 31.61 7.96 -34.85
N PRO A 85 31.94 9.24 -34.57
CA PRO A 85 31.65 10.33 -35.49
C PRO A 85 32.41 10.10 -36.81
N PRO A 86 31.81 10.48 -37.97
CA PRO A 86 32.50 10.38 -39.25
C PRO A 86 33.79 11.21 -39.18
N GLN A 87 34.92 10.59 -39.52
CA GLN A 87 36.19 11.29 -39.57
C GLN A 87 36.16 12.29 -40.74
N PRO A 88 36.50 13.57 -40.52
CA PRO A 88 36.58 14.52 -41.62
C PRO A 88 37.66 14.07 -42.62
N PRO A 89 37.44 14.26 -43.93
CA PRO A 89 38.44 13.90 -44.93
C PRO A 89 39.75 14.66 -44.66
N LEU A 90 40.86 13.93 -44.65
CA LEU A 90 42.20 14.51 -44.55
C LEU A 90 42.45 15.37 -45.79
N LEU A 91 42.60 16.68 -45.60
CA LEU A 91 43.09 17.64 -46.60
C LEU A 91 44.61 17.63 -46.65
#